data_AF-A0A948Q0Z1-F1
#
_entry.id   AF-A0A948Q0Z1-F1
#
_cell.length_a   1.000
_cell.length_b   1.000
_cell.length_c   1.000
_cell.angle_alpha   90.00
_cell.angle_beta   90.00
_cell.angle_gamma   90.00
#
_symmetry.space_group_name_H-M   'P 1'
#
loop_
_entity.id
_entity.type
_entity.pdbx_description
1 polymer ?
#
loop_
_entity_poly.entity_id
_entity_poly.type
_entity_poly.pdbx_seq_one_letter_code
_entity_poly.pdbx_strand_id
1 'polypeptide(L)'
;MFRTILRVVGNGVIVVGLLLLVRVLYKSVTGSLLPQFFVPRQSLWVGNLYALGLSLPIPFHVISIGLVLHRKWLSPPWSRIAWVAVVLSGFWLGVALGFRVLGGSL
;
A
#
# COMPACT_ATOMS: atom_id res chain seq x y z
N MET A 1 -6.47 21.26 -21.50
CA MET A 1 -5.28 20.39 -21.46
C MET A 1 -4.91 19.92 -20.05
N PHE A 2 -4.68 20.82 -19.08
CA PHE A 2 -4.22 20.46 -17.72
C PHE A 2 -5.09 19.40 -16.99
N ARG A 3 -6.42 19.49 -17.12
CA ARG A 3 -7.36 18.52 -16.52
C ARG A 3 -7.22 17.10 -17.08
N THR A 4 -6.87 16.97 -18.35
CA THR A 4 -6.68 15.67 -19.02
C THR A 4 -5.39 15.00 -18.57
N ILE A 5 -4.31 15.79 -18.43
CA ILE A 5 -3.01 15.31 -17.94
C ILE A 5 -3.15 14.76 -16.52
N LEU A 6 -3.81 15.51 -15.62
CA LEU A 6 -4.05 15.04 -14.25
C LEU A 6 -4.86 13.74 -14.18
N ARG A 7 -5.78 13.52 -15.11
CA ARG A 7 -6.53 12.25 -15.20
C ARG A 7 -5.65 11.10 -15.66
N VAL A 8 -4.82 11.30 -16.68
CA VAL A 8 -3.92 10.26 -17.17
C VAL A 8 -2.90 9.89 -16.09
N VAL A 9 -2.35 10.89 -15.39
CA VAL A 9 -1.45 10.67 -14.25
C VAL A 9 -2.16 9.96 -13.11
N GLY A 10 -3.36 10.41 -12.73
CA GLY A 10 -4.16 9.77 -11.67
C GLY A 10 -4.47 8.30 -11.97
N ASN A 11 -4.93 7.99 -13.18
CA ASN A 11 -5.15 6.61 -13.62
C ASN A 11 -3.84 5.80 -13.63
N GLY A 12 -2.73 6.39 -14.09
CA GLY A 12 -1.42 5.75 -14.04
C GLY A 12 -1.00 5.38 -12.62
N VAL A 13 -1.18 6.30 -11.66
CA VAL A 13 -0.89 6.05 -10.24
C VAL A 13 -1.77 4.94 -9.68
N ILE A 14 -3.07 4.91 -10.01
CA ILE A 14 -3.99 3.84 -9.59
C ILE A 14 -3.56 2.49 -10.17
N VAL A 15 -3.21 2.44 -11.46
CA VAL A 15 -2.73 1.21 -12.12
C VAL A 15 -1.45 0.71 -11.46
N VAL A 16 -0.49 1.60 -11.17
CA VAL A 16 0.74 1.24 -10.45
C VAL A 16 0.40 0.69 -9.06
N GLY A 17 -0.50 1.35 -8.32
CA GLY A 17 -0.95 0.87 -7.01
C GLY A 17 -1.61 -0.51 -7.06
N LEU A 18 -2.45 -0.77 -8.07
CA LEU A 18 -3.06 -2.08 -8.31
C LEU A 18 -2.03 -3.15 -8.66
N LEU A 19 -1.06 -2.84 -9.52
CA LEU A 19 0.03 -3.76 -9.85
C LEU A 19 0.88 -4.12 -8.62
N LEU A 20 1.16 -3.14 -7.76
CA LEU A 20 1.83 -3.37 -6.48
C LEU A 20 0.99 -4.25 -5.55
N LEU A 21 -0.33 -4.03 -5.48
CA LEU A 21 -1.23 -4.85 -4.69
C LEU A 21 -1.26 -6.30 -5.16
N VAL A 22 -1.41 -6.52 -6.48
CA VAL A 22 -1.37 -7.86 -7.11
C VAL A 22 -0.04 -8.54 -6.84
N ARG A 23 1.08 -7.80 -6.94
CA ARG A 23 2.41 -8.34 -6.64
C ARG A 23 2.54 -8.76 -5.18
N VAL A 24 2.02 -7.96 -4.24
CA VAL A 24 2.03 -8.29 -2.80
C VAL A 24 1.16 -9.52 -2.53
N LEU A 25 -0.05 -9.57 -3.07
CA LEU A 25 -0.95 -10.74 -2.97
C LEU A 25 -0.30 -12.00 -3.54
N TYR A 26 0.32 -11.91 -4.73
CA TYR A 26 1.02 -13.02 -5.34
C TYR A 26 2.18 -13.53 -4.47
N LYS A 27 2.99 -12.60 -3.91
CA LYS A 27 4.07 -12.97 -2.98
C LYS A 27 3.53 -13.59 -1.68
N SER A 28 2.36 -13.18 -1.23
CA SER A 28 1.70 -13.79 -0.06
C SER A 28 1.24 -15.21 -0.34
N VAL A 29 0.60 -15.45 -1.49
CA VAL A 29 0.11 -16.78 -1.87
C VAL A 29 1.28 -17.74 -2.10
N THR A 30 2.39 -17.25 -2.66
CA THR A 30 3.61 -18.04 -2.88
C THR A 30 4.49 -18.20 -1.63
N GLY A 31 4.12 -17.60 -0.49
CA GLY A 31 4.92 -17.66 0.75
C GLY A 31 6.27 -16.93 0.67
N SER A 32 6.53 -16.19 -0.40
CA SER A 32 7.79 -15.48 -0.67
C SER A 32 7.87 -14.10 0.00
N LEU A 33 6.82 -13.70 0.74
CA LEU A 33 6.80 -12.49 1.57
C LEU A 33 7.64 -12.65 2.85
N LEU A 34 7.55 -13.81 3.50
CA LEU A 34 8.18 -14.09 4.79
C LEU A 34 9.70 -13.85 4.82
N PRO A 35 10.51 -14.39 3.87
CA PRO A 35 11.95 -14.19 3.87
C PRO A 35 12.39 -12.76 3.55
N GLN A 36 11.50 -11.86 3.13
CA GLN A 36 11.81 -10.45 2.88
C GLN A 36 11.73 -9.58 4.15
N PHE A 37 11.07 -10.07 5.20
CA PHE A 37 10.80 -9.30 6.42
C PHE A 37 11.27 -10.00 7.70
N PHE A 38 11.34 -11.34 7.72
CA PHE A 38 11.70 -12.11 8.92
C PHE A 38 12.73 -13.19 8.62
N VAL A 39 13.63 -13.44 9.58
CA VAL A 39 14.56 -14.59 9.57
C VAL A 39 13.73 -15.88 9.70
N PRO A 40 14.06 -16.97 8.97
CA PRO A 40 13.23 -18.18 8.81
C PRO A 40 12.93 -19.03 10.07
N ARG A 41 13.01 -18.47 11.29
CA ARG A 41 12.74 -19.17 12.55
C ARG A 41 11.30 -19.02 13.09
N GLN A 42 10.46 -18.18 12.49
CA GLN A 42 9.06 -18.01 12.93
C GLN A 42 8.08 -18.85 12.08
N SER A 43 6.94 -19.22 12.69
CA SER A 43 5.93 -20.05 12.04
C SER A 43 5.47 -19.45 10.70
N LEU A 44 5.50 -20.26 9.65
CA LEU A 44 5.27 -19.86 8.26
C LEU A 44 3.94 -19.12 8.05
N TRP A 45 2.91 -19.42 8.84
CA TRP A 45 1.59 -18.80 8.69
C TRP A 45 1.49 -17.43 9.36
N VAL A 46 1.96 -17.33 10.60
CA VAL A 46 1.86 -16.08 11.37
C VAL A 46 2.79 -15.02 10.79
N GLY A 47 4.03 -15.39 10.45
CA GLY A 47 4.97 -14.48 9.79
C GLY A 47 4.49 -13.97 8.42
N ASN A 48 3.70 -14.77 7.70
CA ASN A 48 3.19 -14.36 6.38
C ASN A 48 2.06 -13.34 6.51
N LEU A 49 1.21 -13.48 7.54
CA LEU A 49 0.17 -12.48 7.88
C LEU A 49 0.80 -11.14 8.31
N TYR A 50 1.86 -11.17 9.12
CA TYR A 50 2.60 -9.96 9.47
C TYR A 50 3.28 -9.32 8.26
N ALA A 51 3.94 -10.11 7.42
CA ALA A 51 4.56 -9.62 6.18
C ALA A 51 3.53 -9.04 5.20
N LEU A 52 2.32 -9.61 5.12
CA LEU A 52 1.18 -9.04 4.40
C LEU A 52 0.78 -7.68 4.98
N GLY A 53 0.56 -7.61 6.30
CA GLY A 53 0.17 -6.38 6.99
C GLY A 53 1.20 -5.25 6.85
N LEU A 54 2.48 -5.57 6.70
CA LEU A 54 3.57 -4.63 6.45
C LEU A 54 3.71 -4.21 4.98
N SER A 55 3.26 -5.05 4.04
CA SER A 55 3.41 -4.82 2.60
C SER A 55 2.18 -4.23 1.92
N LEU A 56 0.98 -4.41 2.47
CA LEU A 56 -0.28 -3.77 2.09
C LEU A 56 -0.30 -2.23 2.16
N PRO A 57 0.36 -1.55 3.11
CA PRO A 57 0.24 -0.09 3.27
C PRO A 57 0.72 0.68 2.05
N ILE A 58 1.79 0.22 1.40
CA ILE A 58 2.38 0.85 0.21
C ILE A 58 1.37 0.90 -0.96
N PRO A 59 0.82 -0.23 -1.47
CA PRO A 59 -0.16 -0.19 -2.54
C PRO A 59 -1.44 0.55 -2.16
N PHE A 60 -1.93 0.40 -0.92
CA PHE A 60 -3.10 1.16 -0.45
C PHE A 60 -2.86 2.67 -0.45
N HIS A 61 -1.67 3.12 -0.05
CA HIS A 61 -1.31 4.53 -0.05
C HIS A 61 -1.23 5.09 -1.47
N VAL A 62 -0.60 4.36 -2.39
CA VAL A 62 -0.50 4.75 -3.81
C VAL A 62 -1.89 4.85 -4.47
N ILE A 63 -2.77 3.88 -4.24
CA ILE A 63 -4.16 3.91 -4.74
C ILE A 63 -4.90 5.12 -4.15
N SER A 64 -4.71 5.38 -2.85
CA SER A 64 -5.37 6.49 -2.16
C SER A 64 -4.91 7.85 -2.68
N ILE A 65 -3.61 8.02 -3.00
CA ILE A 65 -3.08 9.23 -3.66
C ILE A 65 -3.72 9.41 -5.04
N GLY A 66 -3.83 8.34 -5.83
CA GLY A 66 -4.50 8.36 -7.13
C GLY A 66 -5.97 8.79 -7.03
N LEU A 67 -6.69 8.29 -6.03
CA LEU A 67 -8.07 8.70 -5.72
C LEU A 67 -8.16 10.17 -5.29
N VAL A 68 -7.23 10.66 -4.47
CA VAL A 68 -7.19 12.08 -4.06
C VAL A 68 -6.87 13.01 -5.23
N LEU A 69 -6.00 12.61 -6.16
CA LEU A 69 -5.80 13.32 -7.43
C LEU A 69 -7.09 13.41 -8.26
N HIS A 70 -7.96 12.39 -8.16
CA HIS A 70 -9.29 12.36 -8.75
C HIS A 70 -10.40 13.00 -7.88
N ARG A 71 -10.08 13.60 -6.73
CA ARG A 71 -11.05 14.18 -5.78
C ARG A 71 -12.07 15.11 -6.41
N LYS A 72 -11.68 15.91 -7.41
CA LYS A 72 -12.57 16.86 -8.11
C LYS A 72 -13.65 16.18 -8.97
N TRP A 73 -13.53 14.87 -9.19
CA TRP A 73 -14.44 14.05 -9.99
C TRP A 73 -15.16 12.97 -9.17
N LEU A 74 -14.80 12.82 -7.89
CA LEU A 74 -15.43 11.88 -6.97
C LEU A 74 -16.57 12.56 -6.24
N SER A 75 -17.63 11.81 -5.96
CA SER A 75 -18.73 12.28 -5.12
C SER A 75 -18.19 12.71 -3.75
N PRO A 76 -18.78 13.74 -3.10
CA PRO A 76 -18.35 14.23 -1.79
C PRO A 76 -18.05 13.16 -0.72
N PRO A 77 -18.84 12.08 -0.57
CA PRO A 77 -18.54 11.02 0.41
C PRO A 77 -17.25 10.27 0.08
N TRP A 78 -17.03 9.94 -1.20
CA TRP A 78 -15.82 9.22 -1.65
C TRP A 78 -14.55 10.04 -1.46
N SER A 79 -14.63 11.37 -1.60
CA SER A 79 -13.51 12.25 -1.29
C SER A 79 -13.10 12.20 0.18
N ARG A 80 -14.06 12.08 1.11
CA ARG A 80 -13.75 11.98 2.55
C ARG A 80 -13.11 10.64 2.87
N ILE A 81 -13.67 9.56 2.33
CA ILE A 81 -13.13 8.20 2.48
C ILE A 81 -11.71 8.12 1.93
N ALA A 82 -11.45 8.67 0.73
CA ALA A 82 -10.12 8.69 0.14
C ALA A 82 -9.11 9.46 1.02
N TRP A 83 -9.52 10.58 1.61
CA TRP A 83 -8.65 11.37 2.49
C TRP A 83 -8.33 10.63 3.79
N VAL A 84 -9.34 10.03 4.41
CA VAL A 84 -9.14 9.16 5.59
C VAL A 84 -8.22 7.99 5.23
N ALA A 85 -8.44 7.35 4.08
CA ALA A 85 -7.59 6.26 3.61
C ALA A 85 -6.14 6.70 3.38
N VAL A 86 -5.89 7.91 2.82
CA VAL A 86 -4.53 8.46 2.69
C VAL A 86 -3.88 8.65 4.05
N VAL A 87 -4.58 9.24 5.02
CA VAL A 87 -4.01 9.48 6.36
C VAL A 87 -3.75 8.18 7.10
N LEU A 88 -4.73 7.27 7.09
CA LEU A 88 -4.60 5.97 7.77
C LEU A 88 -3.48 5.15 7.13
N SER A 89 -3.42 5.08 5.80
CA SER A 89 -2.36 4.35 5.09
C SER A 89 -0.99 4.99 5.25
N GLY A 90 -0.89 6.32 5.28
CA GLY A 90 0.37 7.04 5.52
C GLY A 90 0.89 6.81 6.93
N PHE A 91 0.00 6.88 7.94
CA PHE A 91 0.35 6.57 9.32
C PHE A 91 0.81 5.10 9.45
N TRP A 92 0.04 4.17 8.87
CA TRP A 92 0.38 2.75 8.87
C TRP A 92 1.70 2.48 8.15
N LEU A 93 1.96 3.14 7.02
CA LEU A 93 3.21 3.04 6.29
C LEU A 93 4.40 3.54 7.13
N GLY A 94 4.21 4.63 7.88
CA GLY A 94 5.19 5.13 8.84
C GLY A 94 5.51 4.11 9.94
N VAL A 95 4.48 3.47 10.51
CA VAL A 95 4.64 2.39 11.49
C VAL A 95 5.38 1.19 10.88
N ALA A 96 4.98 0.76 9.67
CA ALA A 96 5.61 -0.36 8.97
C ALA A 96 7.08 -0.10 8.62
N LEU A 97 7.42 1.13 8.20
CA LEU A 97 8.79 1.55 7.98
C LEU A 97 9.58 1.60 9.29
N GLY A 98 8.97 2.08 10.38
CA GLY A 98 9.56 2.07 11.71
C GLY A 98 9.95 0.64 12.15
N PHE A 99 9.03 -0.32 12.00
CA PHE A 99 9.33 -1.73 12.27
C PHE A 99 10.42 -2.30 11.37
N ARG A 100 10.48 -1.90 10.09
CA ARG A 100 11.53 -2.38 9.18
C ARG A 100 12.91 -1.82 9.55
N VAL A 101 12.98 -0.55 9.93
CA VAL A 101 14.24 0.10 10.35
C VAL A 101 14.69 -0.43 11.70
N LEU A 102 13.79 -0.56 12.68
CA LEU A 102 14.10 -1.07 14.02
C LEU A 102 14.33 -2.59 14.06
N GLY A 103 13.63 -3.35 13.22
CA GLY A 103 13.73 -4.80 13.13
C GLY A 103 14.90 -5.31 12.28
N GLY A 104 15.49 -4.45 11.43
CA GLY A 104 16.72 -4.76 10.69
C GLY A 104 18.02 -4.54 11.48
N SER A 105 17.93 -4.06 12.71
CA SER A 105 19.05 -3.80 13.63
C SER A 105 19.19 -4.83 14.76
N LEU A 106 18.48 -5.95 14.68
CA LEU A 106 18.56 -7.11 15.59
C LEU A 106 18.87 -8.38 14.77
#